data_AF-A0A7K4HJC1-F1
#
_entry.id   AF-A0A7K4HJC1-F1
#
_cell.length_a   1.000
_cell.length_b   1.000
_cell.length_c   1.000
_cell.angle_alpha   90.00
_cell.angle_beta   90.00
_cell.angle_gamma   90.00
#
_symmetry.space_group_name_H-M   'P 1'
#
loop_
_entity.id
_entity.type
_entity.pdbx_description
1 polymer ?
#
loop_
_entity_poly.entity_id
_entity_poly.type
_entity_poly.pdbx_seq_one_letter_code
_entity_poly.pdbx_strand_id
1 'polypeptide(L)'
;MERDKRGFNKMKLIRIYSIVLIISQPLLEYFYAVPPLLFLGFIFSLFVSIFFYIAFFLVGISNRAQYGNYLVSATLLSVTSGITNWVNLLIGGIDIVFGLQYSSFFTSAMFLSGVLGVTYILFFGLRIKSTYIILFSSLSLLFSFYIFILTPFFVLLIVYIPIVFGILISSKFFELGKRFRKGFRVFITHAVDDFKRYRIDDLAKFLEAQKEVGRVFYCETDLIGNIDQWMNKMVPRCQLLIFFSTENSIDSSDCITELILARKNNLLIIPILGVGLDWETLKKLEMNRELGSVYDPMEFETFCTEVYQHVLKYKQSVATEIPEKRKKK
;
A
#
# COMPACT_ATOMS: atom_id res chain seq x y z
N MET A 1 39.85 6.11 20.60
CA MET A 1 38.93 7.26 20.51
C MET A 1 38.26 7.21 19.15
N GLU A 2 37.31 6.28 18.98
CA GLU A 2 36.69 5.99 17.69
C GLU A 2 35.29 5.45 17.96
N ARG A 3 34.38 6.34 18.35
CA ARG A 3 32.97 6.01 18.46
C ARG A 3 32.11 7.10 17.85
N ASP A 4 31.19 6.60 17.04
CA ASP A 4 29.88 7.15 16.71
C ASP A 4 29.70 8.00 15.44
N LYS A 5 30.14 7.44 14.31
CA LYS A 5 29.63 7.84 12.98
C LYS A 5 28.30 7.16 12.60
N ARG A 6 27.77 6.23 13.43
CA ARG A 6 26.54 5.46 13.11
C ARG A 6 25.25 6.16 13.53
N GLY A 7 25.26 6.97 14.60
CA GLY A 7 24.11 7.79 14.98
C GLY A 7 23.78 8.91 13.98
N PHE A 8 24.80 9.45 13.31
CA PHE A 8 24.66 10.61 12.42
C PHE A 8 23.94 10.27 11.08
N ASN A 9 24.15 9.07 10.55
CA ASN A 9 23.49 8.63 9.31
C ASN A 9 21.98 8.36 9.50
N LYS A 10 21.56 7.96 10.70
CA LYS A 10 20.14 7.66 10.96
C LYS A 10 19.28 8.92 11.03
N MET A 11 19.83 10.02 11.57
CA MET A 11 19.16 11.32 11.58
C MET A 11 19.10 11.97 10.19
N LYS A 12 20.14 11.80 9.35
CA LYS A 12 20.09 12.27 7.95
C LYS A 12 19.02 11.53 7.14
N LEU A 13 18.91 10.21 7.34
CA LEU A 13 17.90 9.41 6.64
C LEU A 13 16.47 9.86 7.00
N ILE A 14 16.19 10.10 8.28
CA ILE A 14 14.87 10.59 8.73
C ILE A 14 14.56 11.96 8.12
N ARG A 15 15.52 12.90 8.11
CA ARG A 15 15.32 14.22 7.48
C ARG A 15 15.08 14.12 5.97
N ILE A 16 15.79 13.24 5.26
CA ILE A 16 15.56 13.01 3.83
C ILE A 16 14.15 12.46 3.60
N TYR A 17 13.69 11.48 4.39
CA TYR A 17 12.33 10.96 4.26
C TYR A 17 11.25 12.02 4.55
N SER A 18 11.44 12.86 5.57
CA SER A 18 10.51 13.95 5.87
C SER A 18 10.45 14.98 4.75
N ILE A 19 11.59 15.34 4.15
CA ILE A 19 11.66 16.26 3.01
C ILE A 19 11.01 15.66 1.77
N VAL A 20 11.25 14.38 1.49
CA VAL A 20 10.58 13.67 0.38
C VAL A 20 9.07 13.65 0.60
N LEU A 21 8.59 13.40 1.83
CA LEU A 21 7.16 13.41 2.14
C LEU A 21 6.53 14.80 1.90
N ILE A 22 7.19 15.86 2.38
CA ILE A 22 6.72 17.25 2.27
C ILE A 22 6.74 17.74 0.82
N ILE A 23 7.73 17.34 0.01
CA ILE A 23 7.79 17.68 -1.42
C ILE A 23 6.78 16.85 -2.22
N SER A 24 6.56 15.59 -1.82
CA SER A 24 5.64 14.70 -2.53
C SER A 24 4.17 15.05 -2.34
N GLN A 25 3.76 15.64 -1.21
CA GLN A 25 2.36 16.00 -0.97
C GLN A 25 1.77 17.00 -1.97
N PRO A 26 2.38 18.18 -2.23
CA PRO A 26 1.84 19.12 -3.20
C PRO A 26 1.96 18.60 -4.65
N LEU A 27 2.96 17.75 -4.94
CA LEU A 27 3.04 17.04 -6.22
C LEU A 27 1.92 16.00 -6.37
N LEU A 28 1.58 15.27 -5.30
CA LEU A 28 0.47 14.32 -5.30
C LEU A 28 -0.85 15.05 -5.45
N GLU A 29 -1.07 16.14 -4.70
CA GLU A 29 -2.27 16.99 -4.83
C GLU A 29 -2.36 17.61 -6.23
N TYR A 30 -1.25 18.00 -6.85
CA TYR A 30 -1.23 18.49 -8.24
C TYR A 30 -1.52 17.38 -9.26
N PHE A 31 -1.01 16.17 -9.04
CA PHE A 31 -1.32 14.98 -9.86
C PHE A 31 -2.76 14.47 -9.67
N TYR A 32 -3.37 14.73 -8.52
CA TYR A 32 -4.79 14.48 -8.27
C TYR A 32 -5.69 15.60 -8.81
N ALA A 33 -5.19 16.85 -8.85
CA ALA A 33 -5.95 18.02 -9.31
C ALA A 33 -6.04 18.13 -10.84
N VAL A 34 -5.05 17.62 -11.59
CA VAL A 34 -5.13 17.51 -13.04
C VAL A 34 -5.38 16.04 -13.39
N PRO A 35 -6.62 15.66 -13.79
CA PRO A 35 -6.93 14.30 -14.18
C PRO A 35 -5.89 13.79 -15.18
N PRO A 36 -5.21 12.65 -14.92
CA PRO A 36 -4.24 12.06 -15.86
C PRO A 36 -4.79 11.92 -17.29
N LEU A 37 -6.12 11.81 -17.42
CA LEU A 37 -6.87 11.83 -18.68
C LEU A 37 -6.77 13.15 -19.45
N LEU A 38 -6.74 14.31 -18.77
CA LEU A 38 -6.55 15.61 -19.43
C LEU A 38 -5.13 15.77 -19.96
N PHE A 39 -4.13 15.28 -19.23
CA PHE A 39 -2.74 15.30 -19.67
C PHE A 39 -2.50 14.37 -20.87
N LEU A 40 -3.08 13.15 -20.84
CA LEU A 40 -3.05 12.25 -21.98
C LEU A 40 -3.79 12.84 -23.20
N GLY A 41 -4.94 13.47 -22.97
CA GLY A 41 -5.71 14.17 -24.01
C GLY A 41 -4.92 15.30 -24.65
N PHE A 42 -4.16 16.06 -23.86
CA PHE A 42 -3.27 17.11 -24.36
C PHE A 42 -2.14 16.55 -25.23
N ILE A 43 -1.45 15.50 -24.78
CA ILE A 43 -0.38 14.86 -25.55
C ILE A 43 -0.92 14.29 -26.87
N PHE A 44 -2.08 13.63 -26.82
CA PHE A 44 -2.72 13.08 -28.02
C PHE A 44 -3.12 14.18 -29.01
N SER A 45 -3.74 15.28 -28.54
CA SER A 45 -4.08 16.43 -29.37
C SER A 45 -2.84 17.05 -30.02
N LEU A 46 -1.75 17.21 -29.27
CA LEU A 46 -0.49 17.74 -29.78
C LEU A 46 0.09 16.85 -30.88
N PHE A 47 0.08 15.53 -30.67
CA PHE A 47 0.59 14.56 -31.62
C PHE A 47 -0.20 14.57 -32.94
N VAL A 48 -1.53 14.64 -32.85
CA VAL A 48 -2.42 14.74 -34.02
C VAL A 48 -2.16 16.04 -34.79
N SER A 49 -2.05 17.18 -34.10
CA SER A 49 -1.75 18.47 -34.76
C SER A 49 -0.39 18.48 -35.46
N ILE A 50 0.65 17.89 -34.85
CA ILE A 50 1.98 17.77 -35.45
C ILE A 50 1.93 16.87 -36.68
N PHE A 51 1.22 15.73 -36.60
CA PHE A 51 1.08 14.80 -37.72
C PHE A 51 0.41 15.47 -38.93
N PHE A 52 -0.71 16.17 -38.72
CA PHE A 52 -1.37 16.91 -39.80
C PHE A 52 -0.49 18.02 -40.36
N TYR A 53 0.21 18.78 -39.50
CA TYR A 53 1.14 19.82 -39.96
C TYR A 53 2.23 19.25 -40.89
N ILE A 54 2.84 18.12 -40.51
CA ILE A 54 3.85 17.43 -41.33
C ILE A 54 3.23 16.94 -42.64
N ALA A 55 2.05 16.31 -42.61
CA ALA A 55 1.37 15.83 -43.81
C ALA A 55 1.05 16.98 -44.78
N PHE A 56 0.52 18.09 -44.29
CA PHE A 56 0.25 19.28 -45.10
C PHE A 56 1.53 19.93 -45.64
N PHE A 57 2.60 19.97 -44.84
CA PHE A 57 3.90 20.47 -45.26
C PHE A 57 4.49 19.64 -46.40
N LEU A 58 4.43 18.31 -46.31
CA LEU A 58 4.90 17.40 -47.35
C LEU A 58 4.07 17.49 -48.64
N VAL A 59 2.74 17.59 -48.53
CA VAL A 59 1.85 17.81 -49.69
C VAL A 59 2.07 19.19 -50.32
N GLY A 60 2.30 20.23 -49.51
CA GLY A 60 2.60 21.58 -49.96
C GLY A 60 3.95 21.69 -50.70
N ILE A 61 4.96 20.91 -50.27
CA ILE A 61 6.24 20.80 -51.00
C ILE A 61 6.03 20.15 -52.37
N SER A 62 5.20 19.11 -52.45
CA SER A 62 4.93 18.39 -53.71
C SER A 62 4.16 19.22 -54.75
N ASN A 63 3.37 20.21 -54.32
CA ASN A 63 2.45 20.97 -55.20
C ASN A 63 2.77 22.48 -55.27
N ARG A 64 4.03 22.88 -55.05
CA ARG A 64 4.49 24.29 -55.01
C ARG A 64 4.11 25.15 -56.22
N ALA A 65 3.77 24.56 -57.36
CA ALA A 65 3.50 25.30 -58.59
C ALA A 65 2.08 25.93 -58.66
N GLN A 66 1.13 25.56 -57.80
CA GLN A 66 -0.29 25.92 -58.08
C GLN A 66 -1.13 26.45 -56.90
N TYR A 67 -0.78 26.20 -55.62
CA TYR A 67 -1.68 26.53 -54.49
C TYR A 67 -1.01 27.10 -53.21
N GLY A 68 0.24 27.56 -53.29
CA GLY A 68 1.07 27.88 -52.11
C GLY A 68 0.47 28.85 -51.08
N ASN A 69 -0.35 29.82 -51.49
CA ASN A 69 -0.83 30.87 -50.58
C ASN A 69 -2.16 30.57 -49.88
N TYR A 70 -3.00 29.69 -50.42
CA TYR A 70 -4.32 29.36 -49.83
C TYR A 70 -4.26 28.21 -48.83
N LEU A 71 -3.33 27.26 -49.01
CA LEU A 71 -3.21 26.11 -48.12
C LEU A 71 -2.60 26.49 -46.76
N VAL A 72 -1.64 27.41 -46.76
CA VAL A 72 -0.95 27.84 -45.53
C VAL A 72 -1.89 28.63 -44.60
N SER A 73 -2.77 29.47 -45.15
CA SER A 73 -3.71 30.28 -44.36
C SER A 73 -4.82 29.45 -43.70
N ALA A 74 -5.39 28.46 -44.42
CA ALA A 74 -6.41 27.57 -43.88
C ALA A 74 -5.87 26.68 -42.75
N THR A 75 -4.63 26.19 -42.90
CA THR A 75 -3.98 25.36 -41.87
C THR A 75 -3.64 26.17 -40.62
N LEU A 76 -3.18 27.42 -40.78
CA LEU A 76 -2.91 28.31 -39.66
C LEU A 76 -4.20 28.65 -38.88
N LEU A 77 -5.30 28.91 -39.60
CA LEU A 77 -6.60 29.21 -39.00
C LEU A 77 -7.13 28.05 -38.16
N SER A 78 -7.04 26.81 -38.69
CA SER A 78 -7.47 25.59 -37.99
C SER A 78 -6.65 25.31 -36.72
N VAL A 79 -5.33 25.52 -36.77
CA VAL A 79 -4.46 25.32 -35.61
C VAL A 79 -4.75 26.37 -34.54
N THR A 80 -4.90 27.65 -34.92
CA THR A 80 -5.23 28.72 -33.97
C THR A 80 -6.60 28.52 -33.33
N SER A 81 -7.65 28.13 -34.08
CA SER A 81 -8.97 27.87 -33.49
C SER A 81 -8.96 26.67 -32.53
N GLY A 82 -8.18 25.64 -32.83
CA GLY A 82 -7.99 24.49 -31.94
C GLY A 82 -7.32 24.86 -30.62
N ILE A 83 -6.29 25.69 -30.67
CA ILE A 83 -5.58 26.18 -29.47
C ILE A 83 -6.49 27.07 -28.62
N THR A 84 -7.21 28.03 -29.22
CA THR A 84 -8.07 28.97 -28.48
C THR A 84 -9.22 28.26 -27.76
N ASN A 85 -9.84 27.25 -28.39
CA ASN A 85 -10.89 26.45 -27.75
C ASN A 85 -10.37 25.63 -26.57
N TRP A 86 -9.16 25.09 -26.65
CA TRP A 86 -8.52 24.37 -25.54
C TRP A 86 -8.13 25.29 -24.39
N VAL A 87 -7.62 26.49 -24.67
CA VAL A 87 -7.30 27.50 -23.65
C VAL A 87 -8.57 27.93 -22.91
N ASN A 88 -9.68 28.13 -23.61
CA ASN A 88 -10.97 28.46 -22.99
C ASN A 88 -11.51 27.32 -22.11
N LEU A 89 -11.25 26.06 -22.48
CA LEU A 89 -11.66 24.87 -21.71
C LEU A 89 -10.79 24.66 -20.45
N LEU A 90 -9.52 25.06 -20.50
CA LEU A 90 -8.61 25.11 -19.35
C LEU A 90 -8.97 26.24 -18.37
N ILE A 91 -9.42 27.40 -18.87
CA ILE A 91 -9.80 28.56 -18.04
C ILE A 91 -11.19 28.37 -17.39
N GLY A 92 -12.09 27.60 -18.02
CA GLY A 92 -13.46 27.37 -17.53
C GLY A 92 -13.63 26.27 -16.46
N GLY A 93 -12.55 25.77 -15.85
CA GLY A 93 -12.57 24.63 -14.94
C GLY A 93 -13.12 24.91 -13.53
N ILE A 94 -14.40 25.27 -13.39
CA ILE A 94 -15.15 25.25 -12.12
C ILE A 94 -16.62 24.89 -12.41
N ASP A 95 -16.90 23.68 -12.91
CA ASP A 95 -18.24 23.04 -12.89
C ASP A 95 -18.12 21.57 -13.38
N ILE A 96 -17.42 20.74 -12.60
CA ILE A 96 -16.98 19.41 -13.05
C ILE A 96 -17.54 18.31 -12.15
N VAL A 97 -18.81 17.96 -12.37
CA VAL A 97 -19.28 16.57 -12.18
C VAL A 97 -20.29 16.20 -13.29
N PHE A 98 -21.11 17.14 -13.77
CA PHE A 98 -22.05 16.90 -14.89
C PHE A 98 -21.53 17.28 -16.28
N GLY A 99 -20.48 18.12 -16.39
CA GLY A 99 -19.93 18.58 -17.68
C GLY A 99 -19.02 17.61 -18.43
N LEU A 100 -18.52 16.54 -17.78
CA LEU A 100 -17.53 15.64 -18.39
C LEU A 100 -18.12 14.71 -19.46
N GLN A 101 -19.37 14.25 -19.31
CA GLN A 101 -20.03 13.44 -20.35
C GLN A 101 -20.40 14.27 -21.60
N TYR A 102 -20.80 15.52 -21.40
CA TYR A 102 -21.18 16.41 -22.51
C TYR A 102 -19.97 16.97 -23.24
N SER A 103 -18.89 17.34 -22.52
CA SER A 103 -17.69 17.87 -23.16
C SER A 103 -16.98 16.83 -24.02
N SER A 104 -16.82 15.58 -23.57
CA SER A 104 -16.21 14.52 -24.38
C SER A 104 -16.99 14.24 -25.65
N PHE A 105 -18.33 14.24 -25.57
CA PHE A 105 -19.20 14.10 -26.74
C PHE A 105 -19.05 15.28 -27.70
N PHE A 106 -18.99 16.51 -27.18
CA PHE A 106 -18.87 17.72 -27.97
C PHE A 106 -17.49 17.84 -28.66
N THR A 107 -16.39 17.55 -27.97
CA THR A 107 -15.05 17.50 -28.59
C THR A 107 -14.93 16.39 -29.62
N SER A 108 -15.55 15.23 -29.39
CA SER A 108 -15.55 14.13 -30.36
C SER A 108 -16.35 14.51 -31.61
N ALA A 109 -17.52 15.15 -31.43
CA ALA A 109 -18.36 15.63 -32.52
C ALA A 109 -17.68 16.74 -33.33
N MET A 110 -16.99 17.68 -32.67
CA MET A 110 -16.22 18.74 -33.35
C MET A 110 -14.96 18.23 -34.04
N PHE A 111 -14.29 17.23 -33.46
CA PHE A 111 -13.16 16.57 -34.12
C PHE A 111 -13.63 15.79 -35.36
N LEU A 112 -14.75 15.07 -35.26
CA LEU A 112 -15.34 14.35 -36.38
C LEU A 112 -15.80 15.31 -37.48
N SER A 113 -16.43 16.44 -37.14
CA SER A 113 -16.84 17.44 -38.13
C SER A 113 -15.65 18.12 -38.81
N GLY A 114 -14.57 18.40 -38.07
CA GLY A 114 -13.33 18.93 -38.61
C GLY A 114 -12.63 17.96 -39.56
N VAL A 115 -12.51 16.69 -39.17
CA VAL A 115 -11.92 15.63 -40.01
C VAL A 115 -12.77 15.40 -41.26
N LEU A 116 -14.09 15.34 -41.13
CA LEU A 116 -15.03 15.20 -42.26
C LEU A 116 -14.96 16.41 -43.20
N GLY A 117 -14.86 17.63 -42.67
CA GLY A 117 -14.71 18.84 -43.47
C GLY A 117 -13.41 18.87 -44.28
N VAL A 118 -12.28 18.53 -43.66
CA VAL A 118 -10.97 18.49 -44.33
C VAL A 118 -10.90 17.36 -45.36
N THR A 119 -11.45 16.17 -45.04
CA THR A 119 -11.51 15.08 -46.03
C THR A 119 -12.43 15.40 -47.18
N TYR A 120 -13.58 16.05 -46.95
CA TYR A 120 -14.48 16.47 -48.02
C TYR A 120 -13.79 17.44 -48.99
N ILE A 121 -13.05 18.43 -48.46
CA ILE A 121 -12.29 19.40 -49.27
C ILE A 121 -11.16 18.71 -50.06
N LEU A 122 -10.41 17.80 -49.45
CA LEU A 122 -9.33 17.07 -50.13
C LEU A 122 -9.85 16.12 -51.22
N PHE A 123 -10.98 15.44 -50.98
CA PHE A 123 -11.57 14.53 -51.96
C PHE A 123 -12.19 15.26 -53.15
N PHE A 124 -12.80 16.43 -52.92
CA PHE A 124 -13.36 17.25 -54.00
C PHE A 124 -12.27 17.81 -54.92
N GLY A 125 -11.09 18.15 -54.36
CA GLY A 125 -9.93 18.60 -55.13
C GLY A 125 -9.25 17.50 -55.98
N LEU A 126 -9.38 16.22 -55.60
CA LEU A 126 -8.64 15.10 -56.21
C LEU A 126 -9.45 14.27 -57.24
N ARG A 127 -10.69 14.64 -57.59
CA ARG A 127 -11.59 13.88 -58.50
C ARG A 127 -11.70 12.39 -58.16
N ILE A 128 -11.68 12.05 -56.87
CA ILE A 128 -11.78 10.65 -56.44
C ILE A 128 -13.22 10.14 -56.68
N LYS A 129 -13.38 8.90 -57.17
CA LYS A 129 -14.70 8.30 -57.43
C LYS A 129 -15.54 8.26 -56.14
N SER A 130 -16.81 8.67 -56.25
CA SER A 130 -17.81 8.72 -55.15
C SER A 130 -17.84 7.47 -54.26
N THR A 131 -17.60 6.28 -54.82
CA THR A 131 -17.54 5.01 -54.08
C THR A 131 -16.53 5.02 -52.93
N TYR A 132 -15.37 5.67 -53.08
CA TYR A 132 -14.35 5.73 -52.03
C TYR A 132 -14.75 6.64 -50.86
N ILE A 133 -15.55 7.68 -51.12
CA ILE A 133 -16.05 8.60 -50.09
C ILE A 133 -17.01 7.86 -49.15
N ILE A 134 -17.92 7.06 -49.71
CA ILE A 134 -18.89 6.27 -48.94
C ILE A 134 -18.19 5.20 -48.09
N LEU A 135 -17.19 4.51 -48.68
CA LEU A 135 -16.40 3.51 -47.97
C LEU A 135 -15.62 4.13 -46.80
N PHE A 136 -14.96 5.28 -47.04
CA PHE A 136 -14.20 5.99 -46.01
C PHE A 136 -15.11 6.50 -44.89
N SER A 137 -16.28 7.03 -45.23
CA SER A 137 -17.24 7.55 -44.26
C SER A 137 -17.80 6.44 -43.37
N SER A 138 -18.11 5.29 -43.97
CA SER A 138 -18.53 4.08 -43.24
C SER A 138 -17.44 3.55 -42.32
N LEU A 139 -16.18 3.52 -42.78
CA LEU A 139 -15.05 3.07 -41.97
C LEU A 139 -14.76 4.02 -40.79
N SER A 140 -14.86 5.33 -41.02
CA SER A 140 -14.70 6.35 -39.97
C SER A 140 -15.78 6.25 -38.89
N LEU A 141 -17.03 5.95 -39.28
CA LEU A 141 -18.13 5.71 -38.34
C LEU A 141 -17.88 4.45 -37.49
N LEU A 142 -17.47 3.35 -38.11
CA LEU A 142 -17.13 2.11 -37.41
C LEU A 142 -15.98 2.31 -36.43
N PHE A 143 -14.94 3.04 -36.83
CA PHE A 143 -13.80 3.37 -35.97
C PHE A 143 -14.21 4.24 -34.78
N SER A 144 -15.08 5.24 -35.00
CA SER A 144 -15.59 6.11 -33.94
C SER A 144 -16.44 5.34 -32.93
N PHE A 145 -17.29 4.42 -33.43
CA PHE A 145 -18.10 3.54 -32.58
C PHE A 145 -17.23 2.58 -31.76
N TYR A 146 -16.18 2.03 -32.38
CA TYR A 146 -15.21 1.18 -31.68
C TYR A 146 -14.49 1.92 -30.54
N ILE A 147 -14.02 3.15 -30.79
CA ILE A 147 -13.43 4.00 -29.74
C ILE A 147 -14.43 4.29 -28.63
N PHE A 148 -15.68 4.64 -28.97
CA PHE A 148 -16.72 4.93 -28.00
C PHE A 148 -16.99 3.74 -27.07
N ILE A 149 -17.02 2.51 -27.62
CA ILE A 149 -17.18 1.29 -26.82
C ILE A 149 -15.97 1.01 -25.94
N LEU A 150 -14.74 1.20 -26.45
CA LEU A 150 -13.51 0.85 -25.71
C LEU A 150 -13.09 1.86 -24.65
N THR A 151 -13.40 3.13 -24.84
CA THR A 151 -13.04 4.21 -23.91
C THR A 151 -13.46 3.92 -22.46
N PRO A 152 -14.71 3.52 -22.14
CA PRO A 152 -15.09 3.20 -20.76
C PRO A 152 -14.31 2.01 -20.17
N PHE A 153 -13.96 1.00 -20.99
CA PHE A 153 -13.14 -0.13 -20.52
C PHE A 153 -11.73 0.32 -20.16
N PHE A 154 -11.11 1.19 -20.96
CA PHE A 154 -9.79 1.74 -20.64
C PHE A 154 -9.83 2.61 -19.39
N VAL A 155 -10.86 3.44 -19.22
CA VAL A 155 -11.03 4.25 -18.00
C VAL A 155 -11.18 3.34 -16.77
N LEU A 156 -12.01 2.30 -16.86
CA LEU A 156 -12.20 1.35 -15.78
C LEU A 156 -10.89 0.61 -15.47
N LEU A 157 -10.14 0.20 -16.47
CA LEU A 157 -8.87 -0.49 -16.31
C LEU A 157 -7.81 0.42 -15.65
N ILE A 158 -7.70 1.68 -16.10
CA ILE A 158 -6.72 2.65 -15.59
C ILE A 158 -7.07 3.10 -14.17
N VAL A 159 -8.35 3.18 -13.79
CA VAL A 159 -8.75 3.62 -12.45
C VAL A 159 -8.83 2.46 -11.47
N TYR A 160 -9.41 1.34 -11.88
CA TYR A 160 -9.68 0.21 -10.98
C TYR A 160 -8.42 -0.58 -10.63
N ILE A 161 -7.52 -0.81 -11.60
CA ILE A 161 -6.28 -1.56 -11.34
C ILE A 161 -5.42 -0.88 -10.26
N PRO A 162 -5.13 0.44 -10.31
CA PRO A 162 -4.35 1.10 -9.26
C PRO A 162 -5.04 1.09 -7.89
N ILE A 163 -6.37 1.16 -7.82
CA ILE A 163 -7.11 1.10 -6.56
C ILE A 163 -6.95 -0.29 -5.94
N VAL A 164 -7.23 -1.35 -6.69
CA VAL A 164 -7.08 -2.73 -6.21
C VAL A 164 -5.63 -3.01 -5.84
N PHE A 165 -4.68 -2.57 -6.67
CA PHE A 165 -3.26 -2.72 -6.40
C PHE A 165 -2.83 -1.95 -5.15
N GLY A 166 -3.37 -0.74 -4.92
CA GLY A 166 -3.15 0.05 -3.71
C GLY A 166 -3.69 -0.63 -2.45
N ILE A 167 -4.86 -1.26 -2.51
CA ILE A 167 -5.43 -2.05 -1.40
C ILE A 167 -4.57 -3.29 -1.11
N LEU A 168 -4.12 -4.00 -2.14
CA LEU A 168 -3.24 -5.16 -1.99
C LEU A 168 -1.86 -4.79 -1.43
N ILE A 169 -1.28 -3.68 -1.88
CA ILE A 169 0.00 -3.19 -1.36
C ILE A 169 -0.16 -2.73 0.08
N SER A 170 -1.17 -1.91 0.38
CA SER A 170 -1.37 -1.37 1.73
C SER A 170 -1.59 -2.48 2.76
N SER A 171 -2.32 -3.54 2.44
CA SER A 171 -2.51 -4.69 3.35
C SER A 171 -1.20 -5.41 3.64
N LYS A 172 -0.37 -5.69 2.62
CA LYS A 172 0.97 -6.28 2.84
C LYS A 172 1.92 -5.35 3.59
N PHE A 173 1.91 -4.05 3.29
CA PHE A 173 2.76 -3.09 3.99
C PHE A 173 2.32 -2.90 5.45
N PHE A 174 1.03 -3.01 5.74
CA PHE A 174 0.52 -3.01 7.11
C PHE A 174 1.04 -4.21 7.91
N GLU A 175 1.06 -5.41 7.31
CA GLU A 175 1.68 -6.59 7.93
C GLU A 175 3.20 -6.44 8.13
N LEU A 176 3.90 -5.89 7.14
CA LEU A 176 5.33 -5.57 7.27
C LEU A 176 5.59 -4.52 8.36
N GLY A 177 4.74 -3.52 8.49
CA GLY A 177 4.80 -2.50 9.54
C GLY A 177 4.68 -3.08 10.95
N LYS A 178 3.85 -4.12 11.14
CA LYS A 178 3.77 -4.85 12.42
C LYS A 178 5.12 -5.46 12.81
N ARG A 179 5.90 -5.98 11.86
CA ARG A 179 7.25 -6.54 12.13
C ARG A 179 8.27 -5.51 12.66
N PHE A 180 8.02 -4.22 12.43
CA PHE A 180 8.93 -3.13 12.85
C PHE A 180 8.43 -2.31 14.04
N ARG A 181 7.31 -2.68 14.69
CA ARG A 181 6.91 -2.01 15.93
C ARG A 181 8.03 -2.19 16.97
N LYS A 182 8.56 -1.07 17.47
CA LYS A 182 9.45 -1.03 18.64
C LYS A 182 8.67 -1.31 19.94
N GLY A 183 7.94 -2.42 19.96
CA GLY A 183 7.16 -2.85 21.09
C GLY A 183 7.84 -3.98 21.85
N PHE A 184 7.24 -4.30 22.98
CA PHE A 184 7.67 -5.37 23.86
C PHE A 184 7.39 -6.73 23.21
N ARG A 185 8.36 -7.65 23.19
CA ARG A 185 8.26 -8.97 22.56
C ARG A 185 8.01 -10.03 23.62
N VAL A 186 6.93 -10.78 23.43
CA VAL A 186 6.46 -11.80 24.36
C VAL A 186 6.55 -13.16 23.68
N PHE A 187 7.01 -14.17 24.41
CA PHE A 187 6.96 -15.57 23.97
C PHE A 187 5.90 -16.30 24.77
N ILE A 188 4.99 -17.05 24.15
CA ILE A 188 4.03 -17.91 24.83
C ILE A 188 4.47 -19.36 24.63
N THR A 189 4.86 -20.01 25.72
CA THR A 189 5.13 -21.45 25.76
C THR A 189 3.92 -22.19 26.32
N HIS A 190 3.58 -23.28 25.65
CA HIS A 190 2.44 -24.15 25.94
C HIS A 190 2.69 -25.52 25.28
N ALA A 191 1.97 -26.55 25.72
CA ALA A 191 1.96 -27.83 25.00
C ALA A 191 1.10 -27.71 23.73
N VAL A 192 1.48 -28.44 22.67
CA VAL A 192 0.76 -28.41 21.37
C VAL A 192 -0.73 -28.74 21.54
N ASP A 193 -1.05 -29.71 22.40
CA ASP A 193 -2.43 -30.14 22.67
C ASP A 193 -3.28 -29.05 23.37
N ASP A 194 -2.63 -28.08 24.01
CA ASP A 194 -3.28 -26.99 24.72
C ASP A 194 -3.62 -25.80 23.82
N PHE A 195 -3.06 -25.76 22.60
CA PHE A 195 -3.18 -24.61 21.69
C PHE A 195 -4.63 -24.13 21.52
N LYS A 196 -5.53 -25.07 21.16
CA LYS A 196 -6.96 -24.78 20.96
C LYS A 196 -7.69 -24.61 22.28
N ARG A 197 -7.41 -25.47 23.26
CA ARG A 197 -8.13 -25.51 24.54
C ARG A 197 -7.99 -24.21 25.31
N TYR A 198 -6.79 -23.62 25.30
CA TYR A 198 -6.48 -22.38 26.01
C TYR A 198 -6.53 -21.14 25.12
N ARG A 199 -6.94 -21.30 23.85
CA ARG A 199 -7.12 -20.21 22.87
C ARG A 199 -5.87 -19.34 22.76
N ILE A 200 -4.72 -19.99 22.59
CA ILE A 200 -3.41 -19.34 22.59
C ILE A 200 -3.29 -18.30 21.47
N ASP A 201 -3.88 -18.57 20.30
CA ASP A 201 -3.89 -17.65 19.18
C ASP A 201 -4.73 -16.39 19.47
N ASP A 202 -5.87 -16.53 20.12
CA ASP A 202 -6.73 -15.41 20.50
C ASP A 202 -6.03 -14.52 21.55
N LEU A 203 -5.38 -15.12 22.55
CA LEU A 203 -4.57 -14.37 23.52
C LEU A 203 -3.42 -13.64 22.81
N ALA A 204 -2.70 -14.32 21.91
CA ALA A 204 -1.61 -13.70 21.16
C ALA A 204 -2.11 -12.51 20.32
N LYS A 205 -3.22 -12.66 19.60
CA LYS A 205 -3.86 -11.57 18.83
C LYS A 205 -4.29 -10.42 19.74
N PHE A 206 -4.90 -10.72 20.89
CA PHE A 206 -5.30 -9.70 21.86
C PHE A 206 -4.10 -8.90 22.36
N LEU A 207 -3.02 -9.57 22.73
CA LEU A 207 -1.79 -8.93 23.19
C LEU A 207 -1.13 -8.10 22.06
N GLU A 208 -1.01 -8.64 20.84
CA GLU A 208 -0.44 -7.89 19.69
C GLU A 208 -1.28 -6.68 19.25
N ALA A 209 -2.57 -6.66 19.56
CA ALA A 209 -3.43 -5.51 19.32
C ALA A 209 -3.07 -4.34 20.25
N GLN A 210 -2.49 -4.61 21.42
CA GLN A 210 -2.09 -3.57 22.37
C GLN A 210 -0.88 -2.80 21.85
N LYS A 211 -0.89 -1.47 22.03
CA LYS A 211 0.15 -0.57 21.50
C LYS A 211 1.54 -0.86 22.10
N GLU A 212 1.57 -1.39 23.32
CA GLU A 212 2.74 -1.62 24.13
C GLU A 212 3.49 -2.89 23.75
N VAL A 213 2.77 -3.87 23.20
CA VAL A 213 3.28 -5.17 22.75
C VAL A 213 3.57 -5.08 21.26
N GLY A 214 4.80 -5.40 20.87
CA GLY A 214 5.24 -5.33 19.48
C GLY A 214 4.90 -6.58 18.71
N ARG A 215 5.22 -7.73 19.30
CA ARG A 215 5.07 -9.06 18.68
C ARG A 215 4.91 -10.11 19.77
N VAL A 216 4.03 -11.06 19.53
CA VAL A 216 3.89 -12.26 20.35
C VAL A 216 4.32 -13.46 19.51
N PHE A 217 5.19 -14.29 20.07
CA PHE A 217 5.69 -15.50 19.43
C PHE A 217 5.15 -16.73 20.13
N TYR A 218 4.78 -17.75 19.36
CA TYR A 218 4.38 -19.07 19.83
C TYR A 218 4.60 -20.09 18.70
N CYS A 219 4.70 -21.37 19.04
CA CYS A 219 5.26 -22.39 18.16
C CYS A 219 4.46 -22.61 16.86
N GLU A 220 3.13 -22.73 16.91
CA GLU A 220 2.30 -23.22 15.80
C GLU A 220 2.35 -22.33 14.56
N THR A 221 2.57 -21.02 14.73
CA THR A 221 2.36 -20.04 13.63
C THR A 221 3.65 -19.46 13.08
N ASP A 222 4.72 -19.42 13.89
CA ASP A 222 5.99 -18.83 13.47
C ASP A 222 7.09 -19.87 13.18
N LEU A 223 6.81 -21.16 13.32
CA LEU A 223 7.72 -22.24 12.97
C LEU A 223 7.90 -22.38 11.45
N ILE A 224 9.06 -21.96 10.96
CA ILE A 224 9.53 -22.25 9.60
C ILE A 224 10.91 -22.92 9.71
N GLY A 225 10.98 -24.22 9.43
CA GLY A 225 12.22 -24.99 9.42
C GLY A 225 12.52 -25.72 10.74
N ASN A 226 13.80 -25.76 11.14
CA ASN A 226 14.25 -26.45 12.34
C ASN A 226 13.79 -25.69 13.61
N ILE A 227 12.93 -26.33 14.39
CA ILE A 227 12.25 -25.77 15.58
C ILE A 227 13.30 -25.28 16.60
N ASP A 228 14.28 -26.11 16.92
CA ASP A 228 15.32 -25.78 17.90
C ASP A 228 16.12 -24.54 17.50
N GLN A 229 16.50 -24.44 16.22
CA GLN A 229 17.23 -23.27 15.72
C GLN A 229 16.38 -22.00 15.79
N TRP A 230 15.09 -22.12 15.50
CA TRP A 230 14.17 -21.00 15.58
C TRP A 230 13.96 -20.54 17.03
N MET A 231 13.71 -21.47 17.96
CA MET A 231 13.55 -21.16 19.38
C MET A 231 14.81 -20.52 19.97
N ASN A 232 15.98 -21.10 19.71
CA ASN A 232 17.28 -20.57 20.14
C ASN A 232 17.55 -19.15 19.62
N LYS A 233 16.94 -18.77 18.49
CA LYS A 233 17.06 -17.43 17.92
C LYS A 233 16.03 -16.45 18.47
N MET A 234 14.82 -16.91 18.75
CA MET A 234 13.66 -16.05 19.02
C MET A 234 13.40 -15.84 20.51
N VAL A 235 13.52 -16.88 21.34
CA VAL A 235 13.33 -16.76 22.79
C VAL A 235 14.28 -15.71 23.40
N PRO A 236 15.60 -15.70 23.09
CA PRO A 236 16.51 -14.67 23.64
C PRO A 236 16.22 -13.23 23.19
N ARG A 237 15.41 -13.06 22.15
CA ARG A 237 15.00 -11.74 21.65
C ARG A 237 13.76 -11.23 22.38
N CYS A 238 13.02 -12.08 23.05
CA CYS A 238 11.87 -11.68 23.85
C CYS A 238 12.34 -10.96 25.12
N GLN A 239 11.43 -10.27 25.78
CA GLN A 239 11.68 -9.65 27.08
C GLN A 239 10.90 -10.32 28.21
N LEU A 240 9.89 -11.12 27.84
CA LEU A 240 9.03 -11.86 28.75
C LEU A 240 8.59 -13.15 28.08
N LEU A 241 8.42 -14.17 28.91
CA LEU A 241 7.83 -15.45 28.55
C LEU A 241 6.55 -15.65 29.39
N ILE A 242 5.46 -16.03 28.73
CA ILE A 242 4.21 -16.47 29.35
C ILE A 242 4.21 -18.01 29.26
N PHE A 243 4.06 -18.69 30.39
CA PHE A 243 4.04 -20.14 30.46
C PHE A 243 2.68 -20.67 30.88
N PHE A 244 1.96 -21.27 29.94
CA PHE A 244 0.75 -22.02 30.25
C PHE A 244 1.12 -23.31 30.94
N SER A 245 0.94 -23.34 32.26
CA SER A 245 1.22 -24.50 33.11
C SER A 245 -0.02 -25.39 33.14
N THR A 246 0.03 -26.51 32.45
CA THR A 246 -1.03 -27.51 32.32
C THR A 246 -0.43 -28.89 32.58
N GLU A 247 -1.27 -29.91 32.79
CA GLU A 247 -0.79 -31.30 32.91
C GLU A 247 0.08 -31.72 31.71
N ASN A 248 -0.19 -31.20 30.52
CA ASN A 248 0.56 -31.52 29.31
C ASN A 248 1.89 -30.76 29.20
N SER A 249 1.96 -29.52 29.73
CA SER A 249 3.11 -28.65 29.52
C SER A 249 4.17 -28.74 30.62
N ILE A 250 3.79 -29.11 31.85
CA ILE A 250 4.73 -29.16 32.99
C ILE A 250 5.81 -30.23 32.82
N ASP A 251 5.48 -31.35 32.17
CA ASP A 251 6.38 -32.48 31.93
C ASP A 251 6.83 -32.59 30.46
N SER A 252 6.40 -31.65 29.61
CA SER A 252 6.81 -31.61 28.21
C SER A 252 8.28 -31.23 28.08
N SER A 253 9.06 -32.09 27.41
CA SER A 253 10.48 -31.85 27.11
C SER A 253 10.70 -30.52 26.39
N ASP A 254 9.79 -30.15 25.49
CA ASP A 254 9.89 -28.92 24.70
C ASP A 254 9.68 -27.69 25.59
N CYS A 255 8.59 -27.69 26.39
CA CYS A 255 8.30 -26.60 27.32
C CYS A 255 9.41 -26.43 28.38
N ILE A 256 9.95 -27.54 28.91
CA ILE A 256 11.07 -27.50 29.86
C ILE A 256 12.30 -26.86 29.21
N THR A 257 12.60 -27.22 27.96
CA THR A 257 13.73 -26.64 27.20
C THR A 257 13.54 -25.14 27.00
N GLU A 258 12.32 -24.69 26.66
CA GLU A 258 11.97 -23.27 26.52
C GLU A 258 12.12 -22.51 27.85
N LEU A 259 11.67 -23.09 28.96
CA LEU A 259 11.84 -22.51 30.30
C LEU A 259 13.31 -22.39 30.70
N ILE A 260 14.13 -23.42 30.45
CA ILE A 260 15.58 -23.38 30.70
C ILE A 260 16.23 -22.27 29.86
N LEU A 261 15.87 -22.18 28.58
CA LEU A 261 16.37 -21.15 27.68
C LEU A 261 15.94 -19.75 28.15
N ALA A 262 14.72 -19.61 28.66
CA ALA A 262 14.22 -18.35 29.17
C ALA A 262 14.97 -17.89 30.43
N ARG A 263 15.16 -18.79 31.40
CA ARG A 263 15.97 -18.54 32.60
C ARG A 263 17.40 -18.17 32.24
N LYS A 264 18.03 -18.90 31.31
CA LYS A 264 19.40 -18.63 30.84
C LYS A 264 19.57 -17.21 30.27
N ASN A 265 18.51 -16.67 29.66
CA ASN A 265 18.52 -15.32 29.08
C ASN A 265 17.90 -14.26 30.02
N ASN A 266 17.64 -14.61 31.29
CA ASN A 266 17.04 -13.73 32.30
C ASN A 266 15.70 -13.12 31.85
N LEU A 267 14.88 -13.89 31.13
CA LEU A 267 13.51 -13.48 30.82
C LEU A 267 12.64 -13.60 32.07
N LEU A 268 11.74 -12.63 32.27
CA LEU A 268 10.66 -12.80 33.24
C LEU A 268 9.70 -13.88 32.75
N ILE A 269 9.30 -14.78 33.63
CA ILE A 269 8.34 -15.84 33.36
C ILE A 269 7.04 -15.51 34.10
N ILE A 270 5.96 -15.32 33.36
CA ILE A 270 4.59 -15.21 33.88
C ILE A 270 3.94 -16.60 33.78
N PRO A 271 3.73 -17.31 34.91
CA PRO A 271 3.02 -18.57 34.88
C PRO A 271 1.51 -18.34 34.77
N ILE A 272 0.86 -19.05 33.86
CA ILE A 272 -0.60 -19.14 33.76
C ILE A 272 -1.00 -20.52 34.29
N LEU A 273 -1.75 -20.55 35.39
CA LEU A 273 -2.25 -21.80 35.95
C LEU A 273 -3.42 -22.31 35.11
N GLY A 274 -3.21 -23.44 34.44
CA GLY A 274 -4.23 -24.14 33.67
C GLY A 274 -5.21 -24.92 34.55
N VAL A 275 -6.29 -25.41 33.94
CA VAL A 275 -7.33 -26.18 34.62
C VAL A 275 -6.76 -27.54 35.04
N GLY A 276 -6.91 -27.90 36.31
CA GLY A 276 -6.49 -29.20 36.87
C GLY A 276 -5.17 -29.18 37.64
N LEU A 277 -4.44 -28.07 37.62
CA LEU A 277 -3.20 -27.92 38.40
C LEU A 277 -3.38 -27.02 39.63
N ASP A 278 -2.47 -27.16 40.58
CA ASP A 278 -2.33 -26.30 41.76
C ASP A 278 -1.01 -25.51 41.75
N TRP A 279 -0.96 -24.44 42.54
CA TRP A 279 0.25 -23.62 42.68
C TRP A 279 1.41 -24.35 43.36
N GLU A 280 1.13 -25.39 44.16
CA GLU A 280 2.19 -26.19 44.81
C GLU A 280 2.98 -27.02 43.78
N THR A 281 2.32 -27.49 42.73
CA THR A 281 2.99 -28.15 41.59
C THR A 281 3.90 -27.15 40.86
N LEU A 282 3.42 -25.95 40.59
CA LEU A 282 4.19 -24.89 39.93
C LEU A 282 5.38 -24.41 40.78
N LYS A 283 5.27 -24.45 42.10
CA LYS A 283 6.36 -24.10 43.02
C LYS A 283 7.58 -25.02 42.86
N LYS A 284 7.37 -26.29 42.51
CA LYS A 284 8.47 -27.24 42.19
C LYS A 284 9.24 -26.83 40.93
N LEU A 285 8.60 -26.09 40.04
CA LEU A 285 9.19 -25.49 38.85
C LEU A 285 9.72 -24.07 39.13
N GLU A 286 9.86 -23.65 40.39
CA GLU A 286 10.34 -22.32 40.77
C GLU A 286 9.49 -21.17 40.20
N MET A 287 8.19 -21.41 39.98
CA MET A 287 7.28 -20.39 39.46
C MET A 287 6.76 -19.49 40.57
N ASN A 288 6.73 -18.18 40.30
CA ASN A 288 6.22 -17.19 41.25
C ASN A 288 4.71 -16.95 41.05
N ARG A 289 3.91 -17.32 42.06
CA ARG A 289 2.46 -17.11 42.08
C ARG A 289 2.06 -15.63 41.96
N GLU A 290 2.80 -14.70 42.55
CA GLU A 290 2.47 -13.27 42.54
C GLU A 290 2.54 -12.66 41.13
N LEU A 291 3.33 -13.29 40.24
CA LEU A 291 3.45 -12.88 38.85
C LEU A 291 2.44 -13.56 37.94
N GLY A 292 1.77 -14.61 38.42
CA GLY A 292 0.93 -15.46 37.61
C GLY A 292 -0.54 -15.07 37.59
N SER A 293 -1.27 -15.72 36.70
CA SER A 293 -2.73 -15.60 36.56
C SER A 293 -3.36 -17.00 36.47
N VAL A 294 -4.64 -17.11 36.79
CA VAL A 294 -5.40 -18.37 36.64
C VAL A 294 -6.19 -18.30 35.34
N TYR A 295 -6.13 -19.34 34.53
CA TYR A 295 -6.93 -19.40 33.30
C TYR A 295 -8.39 -19.71 33.63
N ASP A 296 -9.29 -18.83 33.17
CA ASP A 296 -10.73 -19.05 33.22
C ASP A 296 -11.31 -19.10 31.79
N PRO A 297 -11.84 -20.24 31.33
CA PRO A 297 -12.46 -20.34 30.00
C PRO A 297 -13.78 -19.58 29.89
N MET A 298 -14.50 -19.36 30.98
CA MET A 298 -15.78 -18.62 31.00
C MET A 298 -15.54 -17.11 30.97
N GLU A 299 -14.42 -16.64 31.55
CA GLU A 299 -14.05 -15.23 31.62
C GLU A 299 -12.79 -14.89 30.81
N PHE A 300 -12.69 -15.45 29.60
CA PHE A 300 -11.47 -15.33 28.78
C PHE A 300 -11.03 -13.87 28.50
N GLU A 301 -11.97 -12.94 28.32
CA GLU A 301 -11.66 -11.52 28.09
C GLU A 301 -11.06 -10.83 29.33
N THR A 302 -11.61 -11.15 30.51
CA THR A 302 -11.07 -10.72 31.80
C THR A 302 -9.66 -11.26 31.98
N PHE A 303 -9.48 -12.56 31.75
CA PHE A 303 -8.17 -13.23 31.79
C PHE A 303 -7.15 -12.56 30.85
N CYS A 304 -7.52 -12.28 29.60
CA CYS A 304 -6.65 -11.57 28.65
C CYS A 304 -6.21 -10.20 29.17
N THR A 305 -7.13 -9.47 29.80
CA THR A 305 -6.87 -8.16 30.39
C THR A 305 -5.91 -8.26 31.57
N GLU A 306 -6.10 -9.25 32.45
CA GLU A 306 -5.19 -9.50 33.58
C GLU A 306 -3.77 -9.81 33.12
N VAL A 307 -3.62 -10.75 32.18
CA VAL A 307 -2.32 -11.10 31.59
C VAL A 307 -1.65 -9.86 31.00
N TYR A 308 -2.41 -9.03 30.28
CA TYR A 308 -1.90 -7.77 29.74
C TYR A 308 -1.44 -6.80 30.84
N GLN A 309 -2.16 -6.69 31.95
CA GLN A 309 -1.72 -5.87 33.09
C GLN A 309 -0.41 -6.37 33.70
N HIS A 310 -0.18 -7.69 33.77
CA HIS A 310 1.11 -8.22 34.21
C HIS A 310 2.25 -7.84 33.24
N VAL A 311 2.00 -7.91 31.93
CA VAL A 311 2.97 -7.46 30.91
C VAL A 311 3.28 -5.98 31.06
N LEU A 312 2.28 -5.13 31.32
CA LEU A 312 2.47 -3.69 31.55
C LEU A 312 3.29 -3.40 32.81
N LYS A 313 2.96 -4.05 33.93
CA LYS A 313 3.70 -3.90 35.20
C LYS A 313 5.18 -4.23 35.01
N TYR A 314 5.50 -5.32 34.30
CA TYR A 314 6.89 -5.67 34.01
C TYR A 314 7.58 -4.65 33.09
N LYS A 315 6.90 -4.19 32.04
CA LYS A 315 7.46 -3.15 31.16
C LYS A 315 7.82 -1.88 31.95
N GLN A 316 6.99 -1.51 32.92
CA GLN A 316 7.23 -0.36 33.80
C GLN A 316 8.43 -0.60 34.73
N SER A 317 8.55 -1.78 35.35
CA SER A 317 9.69 -2.08 36.24
C SER A 317 11.03 -2.05 35.49
N VAL A 318 11.08 -2.61 34.29
CA VAL A 318 12.29 -2.56 33.44
C VAL A 318 12.64 -1.12 33.05
N ALA A 319 11.65 -0.28 32.76
CA ALA A 319 11.87 1.12 32.44
C ALA A 319 12.47 1.91 33.63
N THR A 320 12.06 1.58 34.86
CA THR A 320 12.55 2.23 36.09
C THR A 320 13.95 1.79 36.52
N GLU A 321 14.43 0.60 36.11
CA GLU A 321 15.78 0.11 36.48
C GLU A 321 16.91 0.65 35.58
N ILE A 322 16.60 1.07 34.35
CA ILE A 322 17.58 1.55 33.35
C ILE A 322 18.29 2.88 33.72
N PRO A 323 17.67 3.86 34.42
CA PRO A 323 18.33 5.13 34.75
C PRO A 323 19.50 5.01 35.73
N GLU A 324 19.47 4.08 36.69
CA GLU A 324 20.48 4.04 37.76
C GLU A 324 21.81 3.44 37.32
N LYS A 325 21.78 2.38 36.49
CA LYS A 325 23.01 1.74 35.98
C LYS A 325 23.79 2.62 34.99
N ARG A 326 23.16 3.64 34.41
CA ARG A 326 23.80 4.59 33.49
C ARG A 326 24.47 5.78 34.17
N LYS A 327 24.16 6.06 35.45
CA LYS A 327 24.85 7.11 36.23
C LYS A 327 26.12 6.61 36.93
N LYS A 328 26.34 5.29 36.99
CA LYS A 328 27.49 4.65 37.67
C LYS A 328 28.55 4.10 36.70
N LYS A 329 28.47 4.42 35.42
CA LYS A 329 29.49 4.14 34.38
C LYS A 329 29.85 5.44 33.71
#